data_AF-A0A372Q4C2-F1
#
_entry.id   AF-A0A372Q4C2-F1
#
_cell.length_a   1.000
_cell.length_b   1.000
_cell.length_c   1.000
_cell.angle_alpha   90.00
_cell.angle_beta   90.00
_cell.angle_gamma   90.00
#
_symmetry.space_group_name_H-M   'P 1'
#
loop_
_entity.id
_entity.type
_entity.pdbx_description
1 polymer ?
#
loop_
_entity_poly.entity_id
_entity_poly.type
_entity_poly.pdbx_seq_one_letter_code
_entity_poly.pdbx_strand_id
1 'polypeptide(L)'
;MTVENEIKITTQKVGNTFYEVQDNNIRVVIRVPVTTDSMIKIPLENFNKYLEGSLLIDIDRDKSDSSSTTKGTQRPDFLCWIKKLLIFKGEEKANVSDFDIARIELVEKFNVLNSIFFGNVKFLICYAAAGSNMQFYVINSSKETVKNLNQLMPLTSVLNSINLVDRITILRTTVNIARIMLTISDNIPDVIISLGKKQKLGHSYITFFANSVVKLIPEIDLPYAQNLQSHVRFLTLMYNHVKGHPRLVQIKEDPLFIKDERMYKVKIATRGILCNLNNENDVQKMTKCVLTRLLARLHAGKFIYHDIQILNIMFVPEYHDNFRYVLIDFEHRGMNK
;
A
#
# COMPACT_ATOMS: atom_id res chain seq x y z
N MET A 1 44.70 -17.08 52.37
CA MET A 1 44.31 -17.60 51.04
C MET A 1 42.80 -17.51 50.94
N THR A 2 42.28 -16.41 50.42
CA THR A 2 40.86 -16.22 50.14
C THR A 2 40.71 -16.36 48.64
N VAL A 3 39.97 -17.39 48.21
CA VAL A 3 39.72 -17.65 46.79
C VAL A 3 38.54 -16.77 46.39
N GLU A 4 38.79 -15.69 45.67
CA GLU A 4 37.74 -14.92 45.00
C GLU A 4 37.24 -15.73 43.79
N ASN A 5 36.02 -16.27 43.89
CA ASN A 5 35.32 -16.81 42.75
C ASN A 5 34.77 -15.64 41.92
N GLU A 6 35.49 -15.23 40.88
CA GLU A 6 34.93 -14.38 39.82
C GLU A 6 33.79 -15.13 39.13
N ILE A 7 32.54 -14.76 39.44
CA ILE A 7 31.38 -15.18 38.64
C ILE A 7 31.37 -14.32 37.37
N LYS A 8 31.99 -14.82 36.30
CA LYS A 8 31.81 -14.26 34.95
C LYS A 8 30.40 -14.57 34.45
N ILE A 9 29.48 -13.62 34.62
CA ILE A 9 28.17 -13.68 33.97
C ILE A 9 28.32 -13.08 32.57
N THR A 10 28.41 -13.95 31.58
CA THR A 10 28.36 -13.58 30.16
C THR A 10 26.99 -12.99 29.86
N THR A 11 26.91 -11.73 29.44
CA THR A 11 25.67 -11.09 28.99
C THR A 11 25.15 -11.80 27.75
N GLN A 12 24.20 -12.71 27.94
CA GLN A 12 23.55 -13.40 26.84
C GLN A 12 22.41 -12.55 26.31
N LYS A 13 22.59 -12.02 25.09
CA LYS A 13 21.52 -11.34 24.35
C LYS A 13 20.47 -12.40 23.94
N VAL A 14 19.32 -12.39 24.61
CA VAL A 14 18.16 -13.19 24.22
C VAL A 14 17.04 -12.22 23.83
N GLY A 15 16.94 -11.91 22.52
CA GLY A 15 15.95 -10.98 22.00
C GLY A 15 16.18 -9.51 22.40
N ASN A 16 15.10 -8.82 22.80
CA ASN A 16 15.06 -7.37 23.07
C ASN A 16 15.30 -6.99 24.55
N THR A 17 15.70 -7.96 25.37
CA THR A 17 15.88 -7.77 26.81
C THR A 17 17.36 -7.61 27.10
N PHE A 18 17.71 -6.54 27.81
CA PHE A 18 19.07 -6.31 28.32
C PHE A 18 19.07 -6.48 29.84
N TYR A 19 20.10 -7.17 30.34
CA TYR A 19 20.37 -7.30 31.76
C TYR A 19 21.53 -6.38 32.09
N GLU A 20 21.29 -5.37 32.93
CA GLU A 20 22.33 -4.51 33.48
C GLU A 20 22.46 -4.82 34.97
N VAL A 21 23.69 -5.11 35.41
CA VAL A 21 24.00 -5.39 36.80
C VAL A 21 24.65 -4.14 37.37
N GLN A 22 24.02 -3.54 38.37
CA GLN A 22 24.58 -2.42 39.12
C GLN A 22 24.29 -2.67 40.61
N ASP A 23 25.34 -2.64 41.43
CA ASP A 23 25.26 -2.78 42.90
C ASP A 23 24.41 -3.96 43.39
N ASN A 24 24.79 -5.18 43.00
CA ASN A 24 24.13 -6.46 43.35
C ASN A 24 22.64 -6.58 42.97
N ASN A 25 22.08 -5.63 42.20
CA ASN A 25 20.72 -5.70 41.70
C ASN A 25 20.72 -5.94 40.18
N ILE A 26 19.92 -6.91 39.73
CA ILE A 26 19.66 -7.13 38.31
C ILE A 26 18.53 -6.18 37.89
N ARG A 27 18.84 -5.14 37.12
CA ARG A 27 17.81 -4.37 36.41
C ARG A 27 17.52 -5.05 35.09
N VAL A 28 16.30 -5.55 34.94
CA VAL A 28 15.77 -6.01 33.65
C VAL A 28 15.30 -4.79 32.89
N VAL A 29 16.10 -4.32 31.93
CA VAL A 29 15.71 -3.23 31.03
C VAL A 29 15.07 -3.85 29.81
N ILE A 30 13.73 -3.88 29.79
CA ILE A 30 12.97 -4.25 28.61
C ILE A 30 12.96 -3.03 27.68
N ARG A 31 13.92 -2.98 26.74
CA ARG A 31 13.79 -2.08 25.58
C ARG A 31 12.81 -2.72 24.61
N VAL A 32 11.53 -2.46 24.81
CA VAL A 32 10.50 -2.81 23.81
C VAL A 32 10.90 -2.10 22.51
N PRO A 33 11.27 -2.81 21.44
CA PRO A 33 11.40 -2.18 20.15
C PRO A 33 9.97 -1.81 19.72
N VAL A 34 9.85 -0.60 19.20
CA VAL A 34 8.64 -0.03 18.59
C VAL A 34 7.56 0.35 19.62
N THR A 35 7.73 1.52 20.23
CA THR A 35 6.69 2.25 20.98
C THR A 35 5.38 2.31 20.21
N THR A 36 5.44 2.46 18.89
CA THR A 36 4.31 2.42 17.96
C THR A 36 3.54 1.11 17.99
N ASP A 37 4.19 -0.05 17.98
CA ASP A 37 3.50 -1.36 18.02
C ASP A 37 2.72 -1.51 19.32
N SER A 38 3.34 -1.14 20.45
CA SER A 38 2.72 -1.28 21.77
C SER A 38 1.58 -0.29 22.04
N MET A 39 1.62 0.91 21.45
CA MET A 39 0.67 1.99 21.74
C MET A 39 -0.37 2.20 20.63
N ILE A 40 -0.15 1.62 19.45
CA ILE A 40 -1.05 1.75 18.30
C ILE A 40 -1.54 0.39 17.85
N LYS A 41 -0.63 -0.45 17.33
CA LYS A 41 -0.97 -1.71 16.69
C LYS A 41 -1.70 -2.66 17.65
N ILE A 42 -1.07 -3.00 18.77
CA ILE A 42 -1.59 -3.96 19.75
C ILE A 42 -2.95 -3.48 20.30
N PRO A 43 -3.13 -2.20 20.69
CA PRO A 43 -4.45 -1.71 21.08
C PRO A 43 -5.51 -1.87 19.99
N LEU A 44 -5.22 -1.52 18.74
CA LEU A 44 -6.19 -1.68 17.63
C LEU A 44 -6.55 -3.15 17.38
N GLU A 45 -5.57 -4.06 17.42
CA GLU A 45 -5.80 -5.51 17.30
C GLU A 45 -6.67 -6.03 18.45
N ASN A 46 -6.39 -5.58 19.68
CA ASN A 46 -7.18 -5.93 20.86
C ASN A 46 -8.62 -5.42 20.74
N PHE A 47 -8.84 -4.17 20.29
CA PHE A 47 -10.18 -3.65 20.05
C PHE A 47 -10.98 -4.52 19.07
N ASN A 48 -10.35 -4.94 17.97
CA ASN A 48 -10.99 -5.82 16.99
C ASN A 48 -11.38 -7.17 17.62
N LYS A 49 -10.50 -7.74 18.46
CA LYS A 49 -10.74 -9.01 19.16
C LYS A 49 -11.87 -8.91 20.19
N TYR A 50 -11.89 -7.86 21.01
CA TYR A 50 -12.90 -7.68 22.06
C TYR A 50 -14.29 -7.36 21.54
N LEU A 51 -14.38 -6.88 20.30
CA LEU A 51 -15.65 -6.60 19.62
C LEU A 51 -16.06 -7.76 18.69
N GLU A 52 -15.57 -8.97 18.96
CA GLU A 52 -15.89 -10.20 18.23
C GLU A 52 -15.69 -10.08 16.71
N GLY A 53 -14.75 -9.25 16.27
CA GLY A 53 -14.46 -9.03 14.85
C GLY A 53 -15.41 -8.07 14.12
N SER A 54 -16.31 -7.38 14.83
CA SER A 54 -17.27 -6.42 14.25
C SER A 54 -16.60 -5.30 13.42
N LEU A 55 -15.35 -4.98 13.73
CA LEU A 55 -14.57 -3.92 13.10
C LEU A 55 -13.83 -4.34 11.83
N LEU A 56 -13.69 -5.65 11.54
CA LEU A 56 -12.91 -6.19 10.41
C LEU A 56 -11.64 -5.38 10.10
N ILE A 57 -10.85 -5.10 11.16
CA ILE A 57 -9.59 -4.36 11.05
C ILE A 57 -8.51 -5.27 10.45
N ASP A 58 -7.80 -4.73 9.46
CA ASP A 58 -6.60 -5.33 8.91
C ASP A 58 -5.43 -4.34 9.05
N ILE A 59 -4.29 -4.81 9.55
CA ILE A 59 -3.10 -3.99 9.78
C ILE A 59 -1.93 -4.65 9.09
N ASP A 60 -1.21 -3.87 8.29
CA ASP A 60 0.01 -4.31 7.63
C ASP A 60 1.11 -3.29 7.82
N ARG A 61 2.33 -3.79 8.04
CA ARG A 61 3.53 -2.97 8.15
C ARG A 61 4.45 -3.23 6.99
N ASP A 62 4.85 -2.17 6.33
CA ASP A 62 5.91 -2.25 5.32
C ASP A 62 7.23 -2.49 6.05
N LYS A 63 7.67 -3.75 6.08
CA LYS A 63 9.04 -4.06 6.48
C LYS A 63 9.87 -3.78 5.25
N SER A 64 10.85 -2.88 5.34
CA SER A 64 11.83 -2.70 4.29
C SER A 64 12.40 -4.08 3.94
N ASP A 65 12.02 -4.62 2.77
CA ASP A 65 12.65 -5.81 2.24
C ASP A 65 14.15 -5.51 2.13
N SER A 66 14.97 -6.39 2.66
CA SER A 66 16.44 -6.28 2.71
C SER A 66 17.10 -6.37 1.33
N SER A 67 16.39 -6.00 0.27
CA SER A 67 16.80 -6.10 -1.13
C SER A 67 16.28 -4.91 -1.94
N SER A 68 16.68 -3.69 -1.59
CA SER A 68 17.19 -2.72 -2.58
C SER A 68 17.56 -1.40 -1.91
N THR A 69 18.70 -0.89 -2.34
CA THR A 69 19.24 0.44 -2.07
C THR A 69 18.25 1.56 -2.40
N THR A 70 17.98 2.43 -1.43
CA THR A 70 17.67 3.87 -1.59
C THR A 70 16.72 4.29 -2.72
N LYS A 71 15.59 3.60 -2.89
CA LYS A 71 14.36 4.22 -3.41
C LYS A 71 13.28 4.08 -2.34
N GLY A 72 12.93 5.19 -1.70
CA GLY A 72 11.89 5.24 -0.68
C GLY A 72 10.65 4.46 -1.12
N THR A 73 10.13 3.63 -0.23
CA THR A 73 8.93 2.84 -0.48
C THR A 73 7.81 3.80 -0.88
N GLN A 74 7.01 3.45 -1.89
CA GLN A 74 5.84 4.28 -2.26
C GLN A 74 4.70 4.15 -1.24
N ARG A 75 4.92 3.36 -0.18
CA ARG A 75 3.95 2.92 0.80
C ARG A 75 4.40 3.39 2.19
N PRO A 76 3.48 3.91 3.01
CA PRO A 76 3.76 4.19 4.42
C PRO A 76 4.11 2.92 5.20
N ASP A 77 4.93 3.07 6.24
CA ASP A 77 5.40 1.95 7.09
C ASP A 77 4.26 1.25 7.84
N PHE A 78 3.17 1.97 8.14
CA PHE A 78 2.00 1.42 8.80
C PHE A 78 0.75 1.74 8.01
N LEU A 79 -0.06 0.72 7.72
CA LEU A 79 -1.39 0.85 7.13
C LEU A 79 -2.41 0.06 7.93
N CYS A 80 -3.57 0.67 8.14
CA CYS A 80 -4.70 0.06 8.82
C CYS A 80 -5.97 0.31 8.00
N TRP A 81 -6.64 -0.78 7.64
CA TRP A 81 -7.90 -0.78 6.93
C TRP A 81 -9.04 -1.24 7.83
N ILE A 82 -10.23 -0.76 7.51
CA ILE A 82 -11.49 -1.35 7.94
C ILE A 82 -12.22 -1.85 6.71
N LYS A 83 -12.54 -3.15 6.66
CA LYS A 83 -13.00 -3.84 5.45
C LYS A 83 -11.99 -3.64 4.30
N LYS A 84 -12.24 -2.68 3.40
CA LYS A 84 -11.37 -2.29 2.28
C LYS A 84 -10.85 -0.85 2.36
N LEU A 85 -11.46 -0.01 3.20
CA LEU A 85 -11.12 1.41 3.29
C LEU A 85 -9.86 1.61 4.11
N LEU A 86 -8.85 2.28 3.53
CA LEU A 86 -7.69 2.73 4.29
C LEU A 86 -8.13 3.92 5.15
N ILE A 87 -8.07 3.78 6.48
CA ILE A 87 -8.57 4.80 7.40
C ILE A 87 -7.48 5.39 8.29
N PHE A 88 -6.36 4.67 8.43
CA PHE A 88 -5.26 5.10 9.27
C PHE A 88 -3.92 4.64 8.71
N LYS A 89 -2.95 5.55 8.65
CA LYS A 89 -1.59 5.27 8.15
C LYS A 89 -0.51 5.96 8.97
N GLY A 90 0.70 5.40 8.96
CA GLY A 90 1.83 5.92 9.69
C GLY A 90 3.12 5.87 8.89
N GLU A 91 4.03 6.79 9.21
CA GLU A 91 5.40 6.83 8.71
C GLU A 91 6.36 6.89 9.92
N GLU A 92 7.38 6.05 9.92
CA GLU A 92 8.26 5.83 11.06
C GLU A 92 9.74 5.99 10.66
N LYS A 93 10.50 6.73 11.47
CA LYS A 93 11.96 6.83 11.33
C LYS A 93 12.65 6.40 12.61
N ALA A 94 13.88 5.91 12.49
CA ALA A 94 14.63 5.41 13.64
C ALA A 94 15.11 6.55 14.56
N ASN A 95 15.59 7.66 13.98
CA ASN A 95 16.20 8.74 14.75
C ASN A 95 15.24 9.91 14.96
N VAL A 96 15.26 10.49 16.16
CA VAL A 96 14.41 11.64 16.51
C VAL A 96 14.66 12.85 15.58
N SER A 97 15.89 13.03 15.08
CA SER A 97 16.26 14.08 14.12
C SER A 97 15.49 13.98 12.80
N ASP A 98 15.01 12.79 12.46
CA ASP A 98 14.37 12.49 11.17
C ASP A 98 12.85 12.69 11.25
N PHE A 99 12.34 13.33 12.32
CA PHE A 99 10.91 13.55 12.53
C PHE A 99 10.27 14.38 11.40
N ASP A 100 10.93 15.44 10.95
CA ASP A 100 10.43 16.23 9.82
C ASP A 100 10.43 15.42 8.51
N ILE A 101 11.39 14.50 8.34
CA ILE A 101 11.43 13.58 7.19
C ILE A 101 10.23 12.64 7.24
N ALA A 102 9.95 12.04 8.41
CA ALA A 102 8.76 11.20 8.62
C ALA A 102 7.48 11.95 8.25
N ARG A 103 7.37 13.23 8.67
CA ARG A 103 6.21 14.07 8.36
C ARG A 103 6.09 14.39 6.86
N ILE A 104 7.19 14.69 6.19
CA ILE A 104 7.20 14.96 4.74
C ILE A 104 6.81 13.70 3.97
N GLU A 105 7.43 12.55 4.25
CA GLU A 105 7.12 11.28 3.62
C GLU A 105 5.66 10.85 3.88
N LEU A 106 5.11 11.15 5.06
CA LEU A 106 3.70 10.93 5.35
C LEU A 106 2.78 11.72 4.42
N VAL A 107 3.15 12.94 4.01
CA VAL A 107 2.36 13.70 3.03
C VAL A 107 2.60 13.15 1.63
N GLU A 108 3.83 12.82 1.26
CA GLU A 108 4.14 12.34 -0.09
C GLU A 108 3.51 10.98 -0.41
N LYS A 109 3.48 10.08 0.58
CA LYS A 109 2.92 8.72 0.47
C LYS A 109 1.41 8.75 0.70
N PHE A 110 0.66 8.58 -0.38
CA PHE A 110 -0.81 8.55 -0.41
C PHE A 110 -1.51 9.89 -0.06
N ASN A 111 -0.98 11.04 -0.52
CA ASN A 111 -1.67 12.34 -0.39
C ASN A 111 -3.00 12.44 -1.14
N VAL A 112 -3.20 11.68 -2.22
CA VAL A 112 -4.40 11.84 -3.05
C VAL A 112 -5.54 10.99 -2.49
N LEU A 113 -6.50 11.65 -1.85
CA LEU A 113 -7.77 11.07 -1.43
C LEU A 113 -8.75 10.97 -2.62
N ASN A 114 -8.43 10.11 -3.58
CA ASN A 114 -9.27 9.84 -4.75
C ASN A 114 -10.52 9.04 -4.34
N SER A 115 -11.69 9.40 -4.88
CA SER A 115 -12.97 8.75 -4.56
C SER A 115 -13.01 7.25 -4.88
N ILE A 116 -12.17 6.76 -5.81
CA ILE A 116 -12.02 5.32 -6.10
C ILE A 116 -11.51 4.55 -4.87
N PHE A 117 -10.67 5.18 -4.03
CA PHE A 117 -10.06 4.55 -2.85
C PHE A 117 -10.73 4.95 -1.53
N PHE A 118 -11.39 6.10 -1.48
CA PHE A 118 -11.93 6.67 -0.23
C PHE A 118 -13.44 6.94 -0.28
N GLY A 119 -14.10 6.76 -1.42
CA GLY A 119 -15.52 7.09 -1.58
C GLY A 119 -15.80 8.54 -1.22
N ASN A 120 -16.69 8.74 -0.23
CA ASN A 120 -17.06 10.07 0.29
C ASN A 120 -16.23 10.50 1.51
N VAL A 121 -15.23 9.72 1.92
CA VAL A 121 -14.42 10.02 3.10
C VAL A 121 -13.49 11.18 2.78
N LYS A 122 -13.65 12.27 3.54
CA LYS A 122 -12.89 13.51 3.31
C LYS A 122 -11.62 13.64 4.14
N PHE A 123 -11.49 12.81 5.17
CA PHE A 123 -10.42 12.90 6.17
C PHE A 123 -9.74 11.55 6.32
N LEU A 124 -8.40 11.56 6.31
CA LEU A 124 -7.58 10.39 6.61
C LEU A 124 -6.74 10.67 7.84
N ILE A 125 -6.90 9.85 8.88
CA ILE A 125 -6.11 9.98 10.10
C ILE A 125 -4.72 9.41 9.82
N CYS A 126 -3.68 10.02 10.37
CA CYS A 126 -2.33 9.52 10.24
C CYS A 126 -1.42 9.91 11.41
N TYR A 127 -0.24 9.31 11.45
CA TYR A 127 0.81 9.71 12.39
C TYR A 127 2.19 9.75 11.73
N ALA A 128 3.07 10.60 12.25
CA ALA A 128 4.50 10.52 12.01
C ALA A 128 5.18 10.15 13.33
N ALA A 129 6.15 9.24 13.28
CA ALA A 129 6.98 8.88 14.43
C ALA A 129 8.46 8.88 14.05
N ALA A 130 9.31 9.35 14.95
CA ALA A 130 10.76 9.27 14.80
C ALA A 130 11.44 9.11 16.14
N GLY A 131 12.13 7.98 16.36
CA GLY A 131 12.65 7.61 17.66
C GLY A 131 11.54 7.57 18.73
N SER A 132 11.66 8.41 19.76
CA SER A 132 10.64 8.55 20.81
C SER A 132 9.53 9.56 20.49
N ASN A 133 9.68 10.37 19.44
CA ASN A 133 8.73 11.43 19.13
C ASN A 133 7.64 10.94 18.20
N MET A 134 6.41 11.38 18.44
CA MET A 134 5.25 11.02 17.65
C MET A 134 4.26 12.18 17.58
N GLN A 135 3.58 12.35 16.45
CA GLN A 135 2.45 13.28 16.34
C GLN A 135 1.37 12.70 15.44
N PHE A 136 0.11 12.88 15.85
CA PHE A 136 -1.05 12.51 15.04
C PHE A 136 -1.52 13.69 14.20
N TYR A 137 -2.05 13.38 13.03
CA TYR A 137 -2.53 14.34 12.06
C TYR A 137 -3.81 13.84 11.38
N VAL A 138 -4.46 14.74 10.66
CA VAL A 138 -5.50 14.46 9.68
C VAL A 138 -5.12 15.08 8.35
N ILE A 139 -5.22 14.30 7.28
CA ILE A 139 -5.15 14.78 5.91
C ILE A 139 -6.57 15.12 5.45
N ASN A 140 -6.78 16.37 5.03
CA ASN A 140 -8.06 16.85 4.51
C ASN A 140 -8.06 16.95 2.98
N SER A 141 -8.99 16.24 2.33
CA SER A 141 -9.22 16.25 0.87
C SER A 141 -9.98 17.48 0.36
N SER A 142 -10.60 18.27 1.23
CA SER A 142 -11.53 19.34 0.81
C SER A 142 -10.85 20.54 0.13
N LYS A 143 -9.52 20.55 0.05
CA LYS A 143 -8.72 21.58 -0.63
C LYS A 143 -8.09 20.96 -1.87
N GLU A 144 -8.84 20.97 -2.96
CA GLU A 144 -8.49 20.41 -4.28
C GLU A 144 -7.37 21.19 -5.01
N THR A 145 -6.56 21.97 -4.30
CA THR A 145 -5.58 22.88 -4.90
C THR A 145 -4.20 22.75 -4.26
N VAL A 146 -3.28 22.23 -5.08
CA VAL A 146 -1.82 22.33 -4.97
C VAL A 146 -1.19 21.46 -3.89
N LYS A 147 -0.05 20.84 -4.23
CA LYS A 147 0.86 20.04 -3.39
C LYS A 147 1.40 20.80 -2.17
N ASN A 148 0.53 21.30 -1.31
CA ASN A 148 0.90 22.06 -0.12
C ASN A 148 0.82 21.17 1.11
N LEU A 149 1.85 21.22 1.97
CA LEU A 149 1.86 20.62 3.31
C LEU A 149 0.66 21.07 4.18
N ASN A 150 -0.03 22.14 3.79
CA ASN A 150 -1.25 22.66 4.43
C ASN A 150 -2.45 21.69 4.42
N GLN A 151 -2.32 20.50 3.83
CA GLN A 151 -3.31 19.43 3.94
C GLN A 151 -3.20 18.63 5.24
N LEU A 152 -2.03 18.67 5.91
CA LEU A 152 -1.76 17.93 7.14
C LEU A 152 -2.09 18.79 8.36
N MET A 153 -3.20 18.49 9.03
CA MET A 153 -3.64 19.20 10.23
C MET A 153 -3.21 18.43 11.48
N PRO A 154 -2.42 19.01 12.41
CA PRO A 154 -2.04 18.32 13.64
C PRO A 154 -3.27 18.10 14.54
N LEU A 155 -3.44 16.87 15.02
CA LEU A 155 -4.43 16.51 16.03
C LEU A 155 -3.88 16.61 17.45
N THR A 156 -2.57 16.46 17.61
CA THR A 156 -1.87 16.51 18.89
C THR A 156 -0.67 17.45 18.78
N SER A 157 -0.08 17.83 19.92
CA SER A 157 1.32 18.28 19.96
C SER A 157 2.25 17.11 19.61
N VAL A 158 3.55 17.39 19.46
CA VAL A 158 4.56 16.31 19.44
C VAL A 158 4.59 15.68 20.83
N LEU A 159 4.37 14.37 20.87
CA LEU A 159 4.33 13.52 22.06
C LEU A 159 5.64 12.75 22.15
N ASN A 160 6.19 12.61 23.36
CA ASN A 160 7.39 11.83 23.60
C ASN A 160 7.04 10.53 24.34
N SER A 161 7.24 9.38 23.70
CA SER A 161 6.92 8.07 24.24
C SER A 161 7.73 7.67 25.49
N ILE A 162 8.75 8.42 25.87
CA ILE A 162 9.47 8.25 27.15
C ILE A 162 8.61 8.78 28.31
N ASN A 163 7.82 9.83 28.08
CA ASN A 163 6.97 10.45 29.09
C ASN A 163 5.68 9.64 29.30
N LEU A 164 5.34 9.34 30.56
CA LEU A 164 4.12 8.60 30.92
C LEU A 164 2.83 9.28 30.46
N VAL A 165 2.72 10.60 30.63
CA VAL A 165 1.53 11.40 30.26
C VAL A 165 1.31 11.35 28.75
N ASP A 166 2.40 11.47 27.99
CA ASP A 166 2.36 11.39 26.52
C ASP A 166 1.97 9.98 26.06
N ARG A 167 2.48 8.92 26.71
CA ARG A 167 2.06 7.54 26.42
C ARG A 167 0.56 7.33 26.64
N ILE A 168 0.01 7.85 27.73
CA ILE A 168 -1.45 7.81 28.00
C ILE A 168 -2.20 8.58 26.91
N THR A 169 -1.67 9.71 26.46
CA THR A 169 -2.26 10.52 25.38
C THR A 169 -2.25 9.78 24.04
N ILE A 170 -1.16 9.08 23.70
CA ILE A 170 -1.07 8.23 22.50
C ILE A 170 -2.13 7.13 22.57
N LEU A 171 -2.19 6.38 23.68
CA LEU A 171 -3.17 5.30 23.86
C LEU A 171 -4.61 5.83 23.76
N ARG A 172 -4.92 6.95 24.41
CA ARG A 172 -6.24 7.60 24.33
C ARG A 172 -6.58 7.99 22.89
N THR A 173 -5.61 8.49 22.14
CA THR A 173 -5.79 8.85 20.73
C THR A 173 -6.07 7.61 19.89
N THR A 174 -5.31 6.52 20.08
CA THR A 174 -5.57 5.23 19.42
C THR A 174 -6.97 4.69 19.72
N VAL A 175 -7.43 4.76 20.97
CA VAL A 175 -8.80 4.38 21.37
C VAL A 175 -9.84 5.23 20.64
N ASN A 176 -9.62 6.54 20.53
CA ASN A 176 -10.54 7.42 19.80
C ASN A 176 -10.57 7.10 18.29
N ILE A 177 -9.42 6.73 17.70
CA ILE A 177 -9.37 6.26 16.31
C ILE A 177 -10.21 5.00 16.13
N ALA A 178 -10.08 4.01 17.04
CA ALA A 178 -10.89 2.80 17.01
C ALA A 178 -12.40 3.10 17.11
N ARG A 179 -12.79 4.07 17.96
CA ARG A 179 -14.18 4.54 18.06
C ARG A 179 -14.68 5.17 16.76
N ILE A 180 -13.86 5.99 16.09
CA ILE A 180 -14.21 6.56 14.78
C ILE A 180 -14.41 5.44 13.76
N MET A 181 -13.50 4.45 13.72
CA MET A 181 -13.61 3.29 12.83
C MET A 181 -14.92 2.53 13.04
N LEU A 182 -15.33 2.32 14.29
CA LEU A 182 -16.62 1.72 14.63
C LEU A 182 -17.80 2.55 14.10
N THR A 183 -17.81 3.85 14.35
CA THR A 183 -18.92 4.72 13.92
C THR A 183 -19.12 4.72 12.41
N ILE A 184 -18.05 4.56 11.63
CA ILE A 184 -18.13 4.60 10.16
C ILE A 184 -18.28 3.22 9.51
N SER A 185 -18.09 2.12 10.24
CA SER A 185 -17.96 0.76 9.68
C SER A 185 -19.12 0.36 8.75
N ASP A 186 -20.32 0.78 9.11
CA ASP A 186 -21.56 0.41 8.43
C ASP A 186 -21.83 1.28 7.20
N ASN A 187 -21.15 2.42 7.11
CA ASN A 187 -21.28 3.39 6.02
C ASN A 187 -20.20 3.23 4.94
N ILE A 188 -19.33 2.21 5.04
CA ILE A 188 -18.25 1.96 4.07
C ILE A 188 -18.84 1.24 2.85
N PRO A 189 -18.74 1.82 1.64
CA PRO A 189 -19.17 1.15 0.41
C PRO A 189 -18.32 -0.09 0.09
N ASP A 190 -18.97 -1.18 -0.32
CA ASP A 190 -18.30 -2.43 -0.69
C ASP A 190 -17.43 -2.34 -1.96
N VAL A 191 -17.67 -1.30 -2.76
CA VAL A 191 -17.08 -1.05 -4.09
C VAL A 191 -15.70 -0.36 -4.00
N ILE A 192 -15.26 0.04 -2.80
CA ILE A 192 -13.96 0.71 -2.63
C ILE A 192 -12.80 -0.26 -2.90
N ILE A 193 -11.77 0.24 -3.59
CA ILE A 193 -10.51 -0.48 -3.82
C ILE A 193 -9.56 -0.24 -2.64
N SER A 194 -9.02 -1.33 -2.06
CA SER A 194 -8.07 -1.24 -0.94
C SER A 194 -6.72 -0.68 -1.36
N LEU A 195 -6.46 0.59 -1.04
CA LEU A 195 -5.20 1.28 -1.31
C LEU A 195 -4.06 0.71 -0.45
N GLY A 196 -2.93 0.37 -1.07
CA GLY A 196 -1.72 -0.14 -0.42
C GLY A 196 -1.80 -1.60 0.03
N LYS A 197 -2.96 -2.25 -0.07
CA LYS A 197 -3.16 -3.65 0.33
C LYS A 197 -2.81 -4.59 -0.81
N LYS A 198 -1.90 -5.54 -0.58
CA LYS A 198 -1.60 -6.62 -1.52
C LYS A 198 -2.76 -7.61 -1.53
N GLN A 199 -3.38 -7.79 -2.68
CA GLN A 199 -4.55 -8.67 -2.86
C GLN A 199 -4.22 -9.76 -3.87
N LYS A 200 -4.58 -11.00 -3.57
CA LYS A 200 -4.50 -12.10 -4.54
C LYS A 200 -5.73 -12.05 -5.43
N LEU A 201 -5.54 -11.91 -6.75
CA LEU A 201 -6.60 -11.96 -7.76
C LEU A 201 -6.23 -13.03 -8.79
N GLY A 202 -6.96 -14.14 -8.76
CA GLY A 202 -6.64 -15.33 -9.56
C GLY A 202 -5.21 -15.82 -9.27
N HIS A 203 -4.40 -15.86 -10.32
CA HIS A 203 -2.99 -16.28 -10.28
C HIS A 203 -2.01 -15.11 -10.08
N SER A 204 -2.50 -13.91 -9.77
CA SER A 204 -1.68 -12.71 -9.62
C SER A 204 -1.87 -12.06 -8.25
N TYR A 205 -0.90 -11.25 -7.85
CA TYR A 205 -1.03 -10.32 -6.73
C TYR A 205 -1.08 -8.90 -7.26
N ILE A 206 -2.06 -8.13 -6.80
CA ILE A 206 -2.27 -6.74 -7.22
C ILE A 206 -2.21 -5.85 -5.99
N THR A 207 -1.44 -4.76 -6.10
CA THR A 207 -1.39 -3.70 -5.09
C THR A 207 -1.67 -2.37 -5.76
N PHE A 208 -2.71 -1.68 -5.30
CA PHE A 208 -3.04 -0.32 -5.77
C PHE A 208 -2.25 0.72 -4.97
N PHE A 209 -1.65 1.67 -5.66
CA PHE A 209 -0.98 2.84 -5.08
C PHE A 209 -1.69 4.12 -5.56
N ALA A 210 -1.39 5.24 -4.91
CA ALA A 210 -2.06 6.51 -5.19
C ALA A 210 -1.89 7.02 -6.63
N ASN A 211 -0.91 6.50 -7.38
CA ASN A 211 -0.67 6.91 -8.76
C ASN A 211 -0.27 5.74 -9.69
N SER A 212 -0.36 4.50 -9.22
CA SER A 212 0.01 3.31 -10.01
C SER A 212 -0.61 2.05 -9.45
N VAL A 213 -0.53 0.96 -10.19
CA VAL A 213 -0.91 -0.39 -9.78
C VAL A 213 0.28 -1.29 -10.04
N VAL A 214 0.67 -2.09 -9.06
CA VAL A 214 1.69 -3.12 -9.23
C VAL A 214 0.99 -4.46 -9.35
N LYS A 215 1.25 -5.18 -10.43
CA LYS A 215 0.84 -6.58 -10.62
C LYS A 215 2.08 -7.46 -10.54
N LEU A 216 2.00 -8.50 -9.71
CA LEU A 216 3.01 -9.55 -9.56
C LEU A 216 2.40 -10.88 -9.98
N ILE A 217 3.12 -11.65 -10.79
CA ILE A 217 2.70 -12.98 -11.24
C ILE A 217 3.83 -13.97 -10.90
N PRO A 218 3.57 -15.05 -10.15
CA PRO A 218 4.55 -16.09 -9.92
C PRO A 218 5.01 -16.72 -11.24
N GLU A 219 6.28 -17.10 -11.34
CA GLU A 219 6.82 -17.75 -12.54
C GLU A 219 6.02 -18.98 -12.98
N ILE A 220 5.53 -19.77 -12.00
CA ILE A 220 4.73 -20.98 -12.24
C ILE A 220 3.38 -20.69 -12.92
N ASP A 221 2.86 -19.47 -12.73
CA ASP A 221 1.57 -19.03 -13.24
C ASP A 221 1.73 -18.19 -14.51
N LEU A 222 2.96 -17.77 -14.84
CA LEU A 222 3.23 -16.98 -16.03
C LEU A 222 3.24 -17.89 -17.28
N PRO A 223 2.46 -17.56 -18.33
CA PRO A 223 2.48 -18.32 -19.56
C PRO A 223 3.88 -18.38 -20.18
N TYR A 224 4.18 -19.51 -20.85
CA TYR A 224 5.45 -19.71 -21.53
C TYR A 224 6.69 -19.58 -20.61
N ALA A 225 6.57 -19.95 -19.34
CA ALA A 225 7.67 -19.94 -18.37
C ALA A 225 8.95 -20.64 -18.86
N GLN A 226 8.82 -21.66 -19.73
CA GLN A 226 9.97 -22.34 -20.36
C GLN A 226 10.85 -21.39 -21.22
N ASN A 227 10.27 -20.30 -21.74
CA ASN A 227 10.93 -19.27 -22.54
C ASN A 227 10.77 -17.88 -21.91
N LEU A 228 10.91 -17.80 -20.58
CA LEU A 228 10.62 -16.63 -19.77
C LEU A 228 11.25 -15.34 -20.29
N GLN A 229 12.54 -15.34 -20.64
CA GLN A 229 13.23 -14.13 -21.10
C GLN A 229 12.64 -13.59 -22.41
N SER A 230 12.34 -14.48 -23.35
CA SER A 230 11.69 -14.12 -24.62
C SER A 230 10.27 -13.61 -24.38
N HIS A 231 9.53 -14.22 -23.45
CA HIS A 231 8.18 -13.80 -23.11
C HIS A 231 8.14 -12.42 -22.44
N VAL A 232 9.01 -12.17 -21.45
CA VAL A 232 9.15 -10.84 -20.83
C VAL A 232 9.53 -9.79 -21.87
N ARG A 233 10.49 -10.08 -22.75
CA ARG A 233 10.87 -9.19 -23.85
C ARG A 233 9.68 -8.89 -24.78
N PHE A 234 8.88 -9.90 -25.12
CA PHE A 234 7.67 -9.72 -25.92
C PHE A 234 6.67 -8.79 -25.23
N LEU A 235 6.40 -9.01 -23.93
CA LEU A 235 5.50 -8.15 -23.15
C LEU A 235 6.02 -6.72 -23.09
N THR A 236 7.33 -6.52 -22.88
CA THR A 236 7.96 -5.19 -22.90
C THR A 236 7.77 -4.50 -24.25
N LEU A 237 7.95 -5.20 -25.37
CA LEU A 237 7.72 -4.64 -26.71
C LEU A 237 6.24 -4.25 -26.91
N MET A 238 5.31 -5.09 -26.48
CA MET A 238 3.88 -4.80 -26.58
C MET A 238 3.49 -3.59 -25.74
N TYR A 239 3.92 -3.53 -24.47
CA TYR A 239 3.65 -2.40 -23.60
C TYR A 239 4.27 -1.09 -24.12
N ASN A 240 5.49 -1.15 -24.67
CA ASN A 240 6.13 0.02 -25.27
C ASN A 240 5.44 0.48 -26.57
N HIS A 241 4.91 -0.43 -27.37
CA HIS A 241 4.15 -0.08 -28.59
C HIS A 241 2.84 0.66 -28.30
N VAL A 242 2.20 0.35 -27.17
CA VAL A 242 0.93 0.97 -26.74
C VAL A 242 1.11 2.16 -25.80
N LYS A 243 2.35 2.40 -25.33
CA LYS A 243 2.69 3.55 -24.50
C LYS A 243 2.34 4.86 -25.21
N GLY A 244 1.84 5.84 -24.46
CA GLY A 244 1.38 7.12 -24.97
C GLY A 244 0.03 7.08 -25.70
N HIS A 245 -0.59 5.91 -25.84
CA HIS A 245 -1.91 5.78 -26.46
C HIS A 245 -2.98 5.79 -25.37
N PRO A 246 -3.73 6.89 -25.16
CA PRO A 246 -4.61 7.08 -23.99
C PRO A 246 -5.75 6.07 -23.86
N ARG A 247 -5.91 5.15 -24.82
CA ARG A 247 -6.97 4.14 -24.86
C ARG A 247 -6.49 2.77 -24.36
N LEU A 248 -5.18 2.53 -24.33
CA LEU A 248 -4.58 1.28 -23.87
C LEU A 248 -3.97 1.45 -22.49
N VAL A 249 -3.75 0.31 -21.82
CA VAL A 249 -3.06 0.29 -20.53
C VAL A 249 -1.70 0.98 -20.64
N GLN A 250 -1.45 1.92 -19.74
CA GLN A 250 -0.22 2.71 -19.69
C GLN A 250 0.66 2.18 -18.57
N ILE A 251 1.94 1.96 -18.85
CA ILE A 251 2.92 1.53 -17.86
C ILE A 251 3.74 2.71 -17.33
N LYS A 252 4.14 2.63 -16.06
CA LYS A 252 5.12 3.54 -15.46
C LYS A 252 6.54 3.01 -15.59
N GLU A 253 6.69 1.71 -15.45
CA GLU A 253 7.97 1.01 -15.51
C GLU A 253 7.79 -0.20 -16.42
N ASP A 254 8.83 -0.52 -17.18
CA ASP A 254 8.80 -1.65 -18.10
C ASP A 254 8.66 -2.96 -17.32
N PRO A 255 7.98 -3.97 -17.92
CA PRO A 255 7.93 -5.31 -17.37
C PRO A 255 9.30 -5.86 -17.00
N LEU A 256 9.37 -6.51 -15.85
CA LEU A 256 10.62 -7.07 -15.33
C LEU A 256 10.34 -8.42 -14.67
N PHE A 257 11.31 -9.33 -14.75
CA PHE A 257 11.28 -10.57 -13.98
C PHE A 257 12.32 -10.51 -12.87
N ILE A 258 11.86 -10.58 -11.62
CA ILE A 258 12.68 -10.57 -10.42
C ILE A 258 13.11 -12.02 -10.16
N LYS A 259 14.37 -12.33 -10.47
CA LYS A 259 14.90 -13.70 -10.38
C LYS A 259 14.87 -14.26 -8.97
N ASP A 260 15.26 -13.47 -7.98
CA ASP A 260 15.38 -13.91 -6.59
C ASP A 260 14.00 -14.26 -5.98
N GLU A 261 12.97 -13.52 -6.37
CA GLU A 261 11.59 -13.74 -5.92
C GLU A 261 10.82 -14.72 -6.82
N ARG A 262 11.36 -15.07 -7.99
CA ARG A 262 10.67 -15.80 -9.07
C ARG A 262 9.31 -15.19 -9.44
N MET A 263 9.28 -13.86 -9.58
CA MET A 263 8.08 -13.08 -9.85
C MET A 263 8.26 -12.21 -11.08
N TYR A 264 7.29 -12.25 -11.99
CA TYR A 264 7.09 -11.21 -12.98
C TYR A 264 6.42 -9.99 -12.34
N LYS A 265 6.90 -8.80 -12.65
CA LYS A 265 6.40 -7.52 -12.14
C LYS A 265 6.12 -6.56 -13.29
N VAL A 266 4.94 -5.94 -13.25
CA VAL A 266 4.59 -4.80 -14.11
C VAL A 266 3.98 -3.69 -13.27
N LYS A 267 4.37 -2.45 -13.56
CA LYS A 267 3.83 -1.26 -12.89
C LYS A 267 3.03 -0.42 -13.88
N ILE A 268 1.74 -0.33 -13.62
CA ILE A 268 0.74 0.27 -14.49
C ILE A 268 0.34 1.64 -13.92
N ALA A 269 0.19 2.64 -14.79
CA ALA A 269 -0.33 3.97 -14.46
C ALA A 269 -1.85 4.05 -14.55
N THR A 270 -2.44 3.34 -15.52
CA THR A 270 -3.90 3.32 -15.73
C THR A 270 -4.61 2.70 -14.54
N ARG A 271 -5.61 3.41 -14.02
CA ARG A 271 -6.45 3.00 -12.89
C ARG A 271 -7.91 3.22 -13.27
N GLY A 272 -8.75 2.31 -12.84
CA GLY A 272 -10.17 2.34 -13.15
C GLY A 272 -10.92 1.35 -12.30
N ILE A 273 -12.21 1.28 -12.56
CA ILE A 273 -13.16 0.40 -11.89
C ILE A 273 -13.63 -0.69 -12.85
N LEU A 274 -14.20 -1.75 -12.29
CA LEU A 274 -14.80 -2.81 -13.09
C LEU A 274 -15.83 -2.22 -14.06
N CYS A 275 -15.81 -2.70 -15.30
CA CYS A 275 -16.80 -2.31 -16.29
C CYS A 275 -18.19 -2.76 -15.84
N ASN A 276 -19.12 -1.81 -15.69
CA ASN A 276 -20.53 -2.10 -15.43
C ASN A 276 -21.37 -1.54 -16.59
N LEU A 277 -21.94 -2.44 -17.41
CA LEU A 277 -22.71 -2.10 -18.59
C LEU A 277 -24.19 -2.12 -18.24
N ASN A 278 -24.80 -0.93 -18.07
CA ASN A 278 -26.17 -0.83 -17.59
C ASN A 278 -27.19 -0.67 -18.72
N ASN A 279 -26.75 -0.25 -19.91
CA ASN A 279 -27.62 0.01 -21.07
C ASN A 279 -26.90 -0.26 -22.39
N GLU A 280 -27.67 -0.30 -23.48
CA GLU A 280 -27.16 -0.56 -24.83
C GLU A 280 -26.11 0.46 -25.29
N ASN A 281 -26.26 1.73 -24.91
CA ASN A 281 -25.31 2.78 -25.26
C ASN A 281 -23.93 2.54 -24.60
N ASP A 282 -23.88 2.03 -23.38
CA ASP A 282 -22.64 1.64 -22.71
C ASP A 282 -21.95 0.49 -23.47
N VAL A 283 -22.72 -0.52 -23.87
CA VAL A 283 -22.23 -1.65 -24.68
C VAL A 283 -21.70 -1.17 -26.03
N GLN A 284 -22.42 -0.28 -26.71
CA GLN A 284 -22.02 0.27 -28.00
C GLN A 284 -20.73 1.09 -27.89
N LYS A 285 -20.61 1.93 -26.86
CA LYS A 285 -19.40 2.72 -26.57
C LYS A 285 -18.21 1.83 -26.25
N MET A 286 -18.39 0.84 -25.37
CA MET A 286 -17.34 -0.13 -25.03
C MET A 286 -16.87 -0.91 -26.27
N THR A 287 -17.81 -1.48 -27.02
CA THR A 287 -17.52 -2.23 -28.25
C THR A 287 -16.77 -1.38 -29.26
N LYS A 288 -17.21 -0.13 -29.47
CA LYS A 288 -16.51 0.82 -30.35
C LYS A 288 -15.09 1.11 -29.84
N CYS A 289 -14.90 1.33 -28.54
CA CYS A 289 -13.56 1.52 -27.96
C CYS A 289 -12.66 0.31 -28.24
N VAL A 290 -13.10 -0.89 -27.88
CA VAL A 290 -12.32 -2.13 -27.99
C VAL A 290 -12.00 -2.47 -29.45
N LEU A 291 -13.02 -2.58 -30.30
CA LEU A 291 -12.85 -3.08 -31.67
C LEU A 291 -12.10 -2.10 -32.57
N THR A 292 -12.56 -0.85 -32.63
CA THR A 292 -12.05 0.07 -33.67
C THR A 292 -10.72 0.71 -33.31
N ARG A 293 -10.34 0.74 -32.02
CA ARG A 293 -9.28 1.63 -31.55
C ARG A 293 -8.22 0.95 -30.70
N LEU A 294 -8.56 -0.08 -29.93
CA LEU A 294 -7.60 -0.85 -29.15
C LEU A 294 -6.95 -1.95 -29.99
N LEU A 295 -7.78 -2.82 -30.57
CA LEU A 295 -7.29 -3.94 -31.38
C LEU A 295 -6.58 -3.48 -32.65
N ALA A 296 -7.10 -2.45 -33.32
CA ALA A 296 -6.45 -1.87 -34.49
C ALA A 296 -5.01 -1.43 -34.20
N ARG A 297 -4.74 -0.86 -33.02
CA ARG A 297 -3.39 -0.42 -32.64
C ARG A 297 -2.47 -1.60 -32.32
N LEU A 298 -2.97 -2.60 -31.61
CA LEU A 298 -2.22 -3.83 -31.32
C LEU A 298 -1.86 -4.57 -32.61
N HIS A 299 -2.82 -4.73 -33.52
CA HIS A 299 -2.62 -5.39 -34.80
C HIS A 299 -1.64 -4.63 -35.71
N ALA A 300 -1.64 -3.29 -35.66
CA ALA A 300 -0.61 -2.49 -36.35
C ALA A 300 0.82 -2.76 -35.86
N GLY A 301 0.96 -3.19 -34.60
CA GLY A 301 2.24 -3.67 -34.04
C GLY A 301 2.48 -5.17 -34.21
N LYS A 302 1.61 -5.87 -34.94
CA LYS A 302 1.59 -7.35 -35.07
C LYS A 302 1.40 -8.08 -33.74
N PHE A 303 0.78 -7.43 -32.75
CA PHE A 303 0.40 -8.04 -31.49
C PHE A 303 -1.04 -8.50 -31.55
N ILE A 304 -1.32 -9.71 -31.06
CA ILE A 304 -2.69 -10.23 -30.94
C ILE A 304 -3.02 -10.35 -29.45
N TYR A 305 -4.22 -9.90 -29.10
CA TYR A 305 -4.76 -10.04 -27.77
C TYR A 305 -5.89 -11.07 -27.80
N HIS A 306 -5.69 -12.20 -27.14
CA HIS A 306 -6.57 -13.37 -27.26
C HIS A 306 -7.65 -13.46 -26.19
N ASP A 307 -7.58 -12.65 -25.13
CA ASP A 307 -8.44 -12.79 -23.95
C ASP A 307 -9.42 -11.62 -23.79
N ILE A 308 -10.14 -11.29 -24.87
CA ILE A 308 -11.12 -10.19 -24.87
C ILE A 308 -12.38 -10.66 -24.14
N GLN A 309 -12.40 -10.43 -22.84
CA GLN A 309 -13.54 -10.65 -21.97
C GLN A 309 -13.85 -9.40 -21.15
N ILE A 310 -15.10 -9.27 -20.69
CA ILE A 310 -15.54 -8.09 -19.93
C ILE A 310 -14.71 -7.85 -18.67
N LEU A 311 -14.21 -8.92 -18.04
CA LEU A 311 -13.34 -8.86 -16.86
C LEU A 311 -11.97 -8.24 -17.16
N ASN A 312 -11.51 -8.29 -18.42
CA ASN A 312 -10.26 -7.67 -18.86
C ASN A 312 -10.48 -6.28 -19.50
N ILE A 313 -11.68 -5.71 -19.34
CA ILE A 313 -12.01 -4.35 -19.76
C ILE A 313 -12.32 -3.53 -18.51
N MET A 314 -11.57 -2.45 -18.35
CA MET A 314 -11.67 -1.54 -17.22
C MET A 314 -12.31 -0.23 -17.64
N PHE A 315 -13.19 0.31 -16.81
CA PHE A 315 -13.75 1.65 -16.99
C PHE A 315 -12.91 2.70 -16.24
N VAL A 316 -12.52 3.76 -16.94
CA VAL A 316 -11.69 4.86 -16.44
C VAL A 316 -12.53 6.14 -16.44
N PRO A 317 -13.09 6.54 -15.27
CA PRO A 317 -14.00 7.70 -15.17
C PRO A 317 -13.32 9.02 -15.56
N GLU A 318 -12.01 9.13 -15.32
CA GLU A 318 -11.22 10.34 -15.57
C GLU A 318 -11.06 10.67 -17.07
N TYR A 319 -11.42 9.75 -17.98
CA TYR A 319 -11.29 9.96 -19.42
C TYR A 319 -12.56 10.59 -20.04
N HIS A 320 -12.38 11.58 -20.93
CA HIS A 320 -13.50 12.28 -21.58
C HIS A 320 -14.24 11.41 -22.64
N ASP A 321 -15.44 11.89 -23.00
CA ASP A 321 -16.68 11.19 -23.41
C ASP A 321 -16.71 10.15 -24.53
N ASN A 322 -15.58 9.60 -24.97
CA ASN A 322 -15.57 8.45 -25.89
C ASN A 322 -14.44 7.44 -25.63
N PHE A 323 -13.74 7.55 -24.50
CA PHE A 323 -12.48 6.83 -24.26
C PHE A 323 -12.38 6.16 -22.90
N ARG A 324 -13.51 5.90 -22.24
CA ARG A 324 -13.52 5.42 -20.86
C ARG A 324 -13.24 3.92 -20.70
N TYR A 325 -13.05 3.16 -21.77
CA TYR A 325 -12.82 1.72 -21.70
C TYR A 325 -11.41 1.36 -22.14
N VAL A 326 -10.68 0.64 -21.28
CA VAL A 326 -9.29 0.25 -21.48
C VAL A 326 -9.15 -1.26 -21.33
N LEU A 327 -8.41 -1.88 -22.25
CA LEU A 327 -8.05 -3.29 -22.17
C LEU A 327 -6.85 -3.47 -21.23
N ILE A 328 -6.95 -4.45 -20.34
CA ILE A 328 -5.93 -4.78 -19.33
C ILE A 328 -5.51 -6.25 -19.48
N ASP A 329 -4.63 -6.71 -18.59
CA ASP A 329 -4.19 -8.12 -18.51
C ASP A 329 -3.55 -8.67 -19.79
N PHE A 330 -2.39 -8.10 -20.13
CA PHE A 330 -1.65 -8.44 -21.34
C PHE A 330 -0.77 -9.69 -21.17
N GLU A 331 -0.60 -10.15 -19.93
CA GLU A 331 0.33 -11.21 -19.57
C GLU A 331 -0.20 -12.61 -19.94
N HIS A 332 -1.52 -12.78 -20.04
CA HIS A 332 -2.14 -14.10 -20.02
C HIS A 332 -2.27 -14.83 -21.36
N ARG A 333 -1.67 -14.36 -22.47
CA ARG A 333 -1.26 -15.14 -23.67
C ARG A 333 -0.97 -14.22 -24.85
N GLY A 334 0.27 -14.24 -25.32
CA GLY A 334 0.68 -13.61 -26.57
C GLY A 334 1.97 -14.21 -27.09
N MET A 335 1.84 -15.17 -28.01
CA MET A 335 2.87 -15.51 -29.00
C MET A 335 2.11 -15.98 -30.24
N ASN A 336 2.38 -15.37 -31.39
CA ASN A 336 2.13 -16.05 -32.66
C ASN A 336 3.11 -17.24 -32.69
N LYS A 337 2.58 -18.44 -32.94
CA LYS A 337 3.42 -19.57 -33.37
C LYS A 337 4.07 -19.25 -34.70
#